data_AF-A0A800KIN5-F1
#
_entry.id   AF-A0A800KIN5-F1
#
_cell.length_a   1.000
_cell.length_b   1.000
_cell.length_c   1.000
_cell.angle_alpha   90.00
_cell.angle_beta   90.00
_cell.angle_gamma   90.00
#
_symmetry.space_group_name_H-M   'P 1'
#
loop_
_entity.id
_entity.type
_entity.pdbx_description
1 polymer ?
#
loop_
_entity_poly.entity_id
_entity_poly.type
_entity_poly.pdbx_seq_one_letter_code
_entity_poly.pdbx_strand_id
1 'polypeptide(L)'
;MGADRKTTVTGVEMFRKLLDEGRAGDNAGLLLRGVGKEDIQRGQVLAKKGSITPHTKFKGEVYVLTKDEGGRHTPFFDGYRPQFYFRTTDVTGAANLPDGVEMV
;
A
#
# COMPACT_ATOMS: atom_id res chain seq x y z
N MET A 1 -5.24 10.55 -6.81
CA MET A 1 -5.70 9.56 -5.80
C MET A 1 -7.21 9.63 -5.76
N GLY A 2 -7.89 8.63 -6.31
CA GLY A 2 -9.33 8.69 -6.49
C GLY A 2 -9.75 8.03 -7.79
N ALA A 3 -10.14 6.77 -7.65
CA ALA A 3 -11.30 6.22 -8.33
C ALA A 3 -11.57 4.89 -7.63
N ASP A 4 -12.53 4.88 -6.72
CA ASP A 4 -13.12 3.63 -6.26
C ASP A 4 -13.84 3.01 -7.46
N ARG A 5 -13.12 2.19 -8.22
CA ARG A 5 -13.70 1.50 -9.38
C ARG A 5 -14.43 0.27 -8.89
N LYS A 6 -15.76 0.29 -9.01
CA LYS A 6 -16.55 -0.91 -8.79
C LYS A 6 -16.39 -1.84 -10.00
N THR A 7 -16.03 -3.09 -9.73
CA THR A 7 -16.04 -4.17 -10.71
C THR A 7 -16.62 -5.44 -10.09
N THR A 8 -16.76 -6.49 -10.89
CA THR A 8 -17.21 -7.82 -10.47
C THR A 8 -16.11 -8.82 -10.80
N VAL A 9 -15.72 -9.63 -9.81
CA VAL A 9 -14.83 -10.78 -10.06
C VAL A 9 -15.63 -11.84 -10.81
N THR A 10 -15.12 -12.30 -11.95
CA THR A 10 -15.77 -13.32 -12.79
C THR A 10 -15.01 -14.63 -12.85
N GLY A 11 -13.84 -14.71 -12.22
CA GLY A 11 -13.06 -15.93 -12.13
C GLY A 11 -11.96 -15.80 -11.09
N VAL A 12 -11.63 -16.93 -10.47
CA VAL A 12 -10.53 -17.09 -9.52
C VAL A 12 -9.65 -18.22 -10.03
N GLU A 13 -8.34 -17.98 -10.12
CA GLU A 13 -7.38 -18.96 -10.61
C GLU A 13 -6.16 -19.01 -9.69
N MET A 14 -5.61 -20.20 -9.49
CA MET A 14 -4.30 -20.38 -8.88
C MET A 14 -3.50 -21.41 -9.69
N PHE A 15 -2.28 -21.04 -10.11
CA PHE A 15 -1.36 -21.92 -10.86
C PHE A 15 -2.04 -22.68 -12.04
N ARG A 16 -2.78 -21.97 -12.92
CA ARG A 16 -3.51 -22.56 -14.06
C ARG A 16 -4.66 -23.50 -13.70
N LYS A 17 -5.14 -23.43 -12.45
CA LYS A 17 -6.34 -24.16 -11.99
C LYS A 17 -7.41 -23.15 -11.60
N LEU A 18 -8.62 -23.36 -12.14
CA LEU A 18 -9.79 -22.62 -11.72
C LEU A 18 -10.19 -23.06 -10.31
N LEU A 19 -10.56 -22.08 -9.49
CA LEU A 19 -11.08 -22.28 -8.14
C LEU A 19 -12.50 -21.73 -8.06
N ASP A 20 -13.34 -22.35 -7.23
CA ASP A 20 -14.70 -21.86 -6.96
C ASP A 20 -14.67 -20.58 -6.11
N GLU A 21 -13.71 -20.49 -5.19
CA GLU A 21 -13.49 -19.35 -4.31
C GLU A 21 -11.99 -19.18 -3.99
N GLY A 22 -11.60 -17.96 -3.61
CA GLY A 22 -10.27 -17.68 -3.05
C GLY A 22 -10.38 -17.45 -1.54
N ARG A 23 -9.40 -17.96 -0.79
CA ARG A 23 -9.33 -17.83 0.67
C ARG A 23 -8.14 -16.97 1.08
N ALA A 24 -8.20 -16.44 2.31
CA ALA A 24 -7.10 -15.66 2.85
C ALA A 24 -5.82 -16.51 2.90
N GLY A 25 -4.73 -15.99 2.33
CA GLY A 25 -3.45 -16.70 2.19
C GLY A 25 -3.17 -17.23 0.77
N ASP A 26 -4.20 -17.29 -0.09
CA ASP A 26 -4.05 -17.76 -1.46
C ASP A 26 -3.30 -16.76 -2.35
N ASN A 27 -2.30 -17.24 -3.08
CA ASN A 27 -1.71 -16.49 -4.19
C ASN A 27 -2.53 -16.72 -5.47
N ALA A 28 -3.64 -16.00 -5.59
CA ALA A 28 -4.62 -16.17 -6.67
C ALA A 28 -4.62 -15.01 -7.67
N GLY A 29 -4.92 -15.33 -8.93
CA GLY A 29 -5.35 -14.39 -9.95
C GLY A 29 -6.86 -14.19 -9.91
N LEU A 30 -7.31 -12.93 -10.01
CA LEU A 30 -8.72 -12.58 -10.03
C LEU A 30 -9.07 -11.89 -11.36
N LEU A 31 -10.00 -12.48 -12.10
CA LEU A 31 -10.47 -11.90 -13.35
C LEU A 31 -11.54 -10.84 -13.06
N LEU A 32 -11.26 -9.59 -13.45
CA LEU A 32 -12.14 -8.45 -13.22
C LEU A 32 -12.92 -8.08 -14.48
N ARG A 33 -14.25 -8.00 -14.37
CA ARG A 33 -15.11 -7.66 -15.50
C ARG A 33 -14.84 -6.25 -16.01
N GLY A 34 -14.47 -6.14 -17.29
CA GLY A 34 -14.33 -4.86 -17.99
C GLY A 34 -13.24 -3.96 -17.40
N VAL A 35 -12.15 -4.53 -16.91
CA VAL A 35 -10.99 -3.81 -16.39
C VAL A 35 -9.77 -4.21 -17.21
N GLY A 36 -9.20 -3.24 -17.94
CA GLY A 36 -7.96 -3.41 -18.69
C GLY A 36 -6.73 -3.43 -17.76
N LYS A 37 -5.56 -3.70 -18.34
CA LYS A 37 -4.30 -3.71 -17.56
C LYS A 37 -3.86 -2.29 -17.20
N GLU A 38 -4.12 -1.35 -18.09
CA GLU A 38 -3.89 0.09 -17.97
C GLU A 38 -4.81 0.78 -16.96
N ASP A 39 -5.94 0.13 -16.63
CA ASP A 39 -6.90 0.62 -15.64
C ASP A 39 -6.48 0.36 -14.19
N ILE A 40 -5.45 -0.47 -14.00
CA ILE A 40 -4.97 -0.89 -12.68
C ILE A 40 -3.48 -0.61 -12.53
N GLN A 41 -3.07 -0.29 -11.31
CA GLN A 41 -1.68 -0.04 -10.97
C GLN A 41 -1.30 -0.81 -9.72
N ARG A 42 -0.02 -1.20 -9.63
CA ARG A 42 0.54 -1.78 -8.42
C ARG A 42 0.35 -0.80 -7.25
N GLY A 43 0.02 -1.34 -6.08
CA GLY A 43 -0.34 -0.59 -4.89
C GLY A 43 -1.85 -0.43 -4.68
N GLN A 44 -2.67 -0.63 -5.71
CA GLN A 44 -4.12 -0.75 -5.51
C GLN A 44 -4.49 -2.07 -4.82
N VAL A 45 -5.64 -2.08 -4.14
CA VAL A 45 -6.17 -3.24 -3.43
C VAL A 45 -7.59 -3.54 -3.90
N LEU A 46 -7.94 -4.82 -3.99
CA LEU A 46 -9.32 -5.27 -4.10
C LEU A 46 -9.90 -5.42 -2.70
N ALA A 47 -11.06 -4.83 -2.46
CA ALA A 47 -11.70 -4.85 -1.16
C ALA A 47 -13.22 -5.01 -1.30
N LYS A 48 -13.86 -5.51 -0.24
CA LYS A 48 -15.32 -5.50 -0.14
C LYS A 48 -15.79 -4.04 -0.22
N LYS A 49 -16.86 -3.78 -0.97
CA LYS A 49 -17.40 -2.43 -1.12
C LYS A 49 -17.64 -1.79 0.25
N GLY A 50 -17.02 -0.62 0.47
CA GLY A 50 -17.16 0.18 1.69
C GLY A 50 -16.36 -0.32 2.90
N SER A 51 -15.54 -1.38 2.79
CA SER A 51 -14.78 -1.88 3.93
C SER A 51 -13.49 -1.10 4.22
N ILE A 52 -13.00 -0.32 3.26
CA ILE A 52 -11.80 0.51 3.38
C ILE A 52 -11.93 1.73 2.48
N THR A 53 -11.34 2.85 2.89
CA THR A 53 -11.22 4.08 2.11
C THR A 53 -9.74 4.48 2.00
N PRO A 54 -9.31 5.09 0.88
CA PRO A 54 -7.95 5.60 0.75
C PRO A 54 -7.73 6.83 1.64
N HIS A 55 -6.53 6.96 2.22
CA HIS A 55 -6.13 8.10 3.05
C HIS A 55 -4.77 8.65 2.61
N THR A 56 -4.55 9.95 2.79
CA THR A 56 -3.30 10.64 2.44
C THR A 56 -2.53 11.17 3.65
N LYS A 57 -3.18 11.24 4.81
CA LYS A 57 -2.62 11.73 6.07
C LYS A 57 -2.95 10.73 7.16
N PHE A 58 -1.96 10.36 7.95
CA PHE A 58 -2.12 9.46 9.08
C PHE A 58 -1.09 9.82 10.15
N LYS A 59 -1.33 9.37 11.38
CA LYS A 59 -0.34 9.35 12.45
C LYS A 59 0.16 7.92 12.60
N GLY A 60 1.45 7.74 12.83
CA GLY A 60 2.05 6.42 13.02
C GLY A 60 3.28 6.54 13.89
N GLU A 61 3.57 5.46 14.62
CA GLU A 61 4.82 5.31 15.35
C GLU A 61 5.83 4.61 14.45
N VAL A 62 7.07 5.10 14.47
CA VAL A 62 8.14 4.61 13.61
C VAL A 62 9.39 4.35 14.44
N TYR A 63 10.06 3.25 14.14
CA TYR A 63 11.42 2.99 14.60
C TYR A 63 12.40 3.38 13.49
N VAL A 64 13.35 4.24 13.80
CA VAL A 64 14.39 4.67 12.86
C VAL A 64 15.61 3.78 13.08
N LEU A 65 15.96 3.00 12.05
CA LEU A 65 17.12 2.12 12.09
C LEU A 65 18.40 2.93 12.37
N THR A 66 19.22 2.41 13.27
CA THR A 66 20.56 2.91 13.55
C THR A 66 21.49 2.65 12.37
N LYS A 67 22.65 3.32 12.35
CA LYS A 67 23.70 3.08 11.35
C LYS A 67 24.13 1.61 11.28
N ASP A 68 24.24 0.94 12.42
CA ASP A 68 24.71 -0.46 12.49
C ASP A 68 23.64 -1.44 12.00
N GLU A 69 22.37 -1.05 12.02
CA GLU A 69 21.24 -1.76 11.40
C GLU A 69 21.09 -1.46 9.90
N GLY A 70 22.03 -0.72 9.30
CA GLY A 70 21.97 -0.31 7.89
C GLY A 70 21.03 0.88 7.63
N GLY A 71 20.69 1.62 8.69
CA GLY A 71 19.87 2.82 8.64
C GLY A 71 20.64 4.06 8.16
N ARG A 72 20.11 5.24 8.51
CA ARG A 72 20.69 6.51 8.09
C ARG A 72 21.93 6.83 8.92
N HIS A 73 22.92 7.45 8.28
CA HIS A 73 24.11 7.98 8.95
C HIS A 73 23.88 9.39 9.53
N THR A 74 22.94 10.13 8.97
CA THR A 74 22.64 11.52 9.35
C THR A 74 21.18 11.65 9.77
N PRO A 75 20.91 12.55 10.75
CA PRO A 75 19.55 12.81 11.18
C PRO A 75 18.71 13.40 10.04
N PHE A 76 17.40 13.37 10.21
CA PHE A 76 16.45 14.03 9.35
C PHE A 76 15.56 14.99 10.14
N PHE A 77 15.03 15.98 9.44
CA PHE A 77 14.28 17.09 10.02
C PHE A 77 12.82 17.02 9.58
N ASP A 78 11.99 17.90 10.17
CA ASP A 78 10.62 18.09 9.73
C ASP A 78 10.52 18.36 8.22
N GLY A 79 9.54 17.75 7.57
CA GLY A 79 9.37 17.82 6.11
C GLY A 79 10.25 16.85 5.32
N TYR A 80 11.00 15.95 5.98
CA TYR A 80 11.71 14.85 5.32
C TYR A 80 10.76 14.04 4.41
N ARG A 81 11.19 13.72 3.18
CA ARG A 81 10.35 13.07 2.16
C ARG A 81 10.81 11.67 1.76
N PRO A 82 10.65 10.65 2.62
CA PRO A 82 10.99 9.28 2.26
C PRO A 82 9.91 8.63 1.38
N GLN A 83 10.26 7.48 0.79
CA GLN A 83 9.27 6.54 0.26
C GLN A 83 8.67 5.73 1.41
N PHE A 84 7.34 5.69 1.50
CA PHE A 84 6.61 4.85 2.42
C PHE A 84 6.11 3.61 1.69
N TYR A 85 6.39 2.44 2.25
CA TYR A 85 5.98 1.16 1.70
C TYR A 85 4.77 0.62 2.47
N PHE A 86 3.61 0.57 1.81
CA PHE A 86 2.38 -0.01 2.34
C PHE A 86 2.00 -1.25 1.54
N ARG A 87 2.37 -2.43 2.05
CA ARG A 87 2.20 -3.70 1.35
C ARG A 87 2.87 -3.65 -0.04
N THR A 88 2.07 -3.54 -1.10
CA THR A 88 2.54 -3.48 -2.49
C THR A 88 2.69 -2.06 -3.03
N THR A 89 2.28 -1.05 -2.25
CA THR A 89 2.38 0.36 -2.59
C THR A 89 3.70 0.93 -2.09
N ASP A 90 4.36 1.71 -2.93
CA ASP A 90 5.39 2.66 -2.54
C ASP A 90 4.93 4.07 -2.91
N VAL A 91 5.00 5.01 -1.97
CA VAL A 91 4.56 6.39 -2.18
C VAL A 91 5.43 7.36 -1.42
N THR A 92 5.83 8.45 -2.07
CA THR A 92 6.58 9.51 -1.39
C THR A 92 5.63 10.28 -0.46
N GLY A 93 5.98 10.35 0.81
CA GLY A 93 5.24 11.13 1.81
C GLY A 93 6.12 12.20 2.42
N ALA A 94 5.53 13.15 3.14
CA ALA A 94 6.27 14.07 3.99
C ALA A 94 6.09 13.63 5.45
N ALA A 95 7.20 13.51 6.18
CA ALA A 95 7.20 13.26 7.61
C ALA A 95 7.01 14.57 8.36
N ASN A 96 5.97 14.64 9.19
CA ASN A 96 5.75 15.74 10.12
C ASN A 96 6.09 15.29 11.54
N LEU A 97 7.12 15.92 12.13
CA LEU A 97 7.57 15.58 13.48
C LEU A 97 6.65 16.22 14.53
N PRO A 98 6.51 15.61 15.73
CA PRO A 98 5.76 16.22 16.83
C PRO A 98 6.38 17.54 17.28
N ASP A 99 5.56 18.41 17.86
CA ASP A 99 6.01 19.68 18.44
C ASP A 99 7.13 19.42 19.47
N GLY A 100 8.24 20.16 19.34
CA GLY A 100 9.41 20.03 20.21
C GLY A 100 10.44 18.97 19.79
N VAL A 101 10.20 18.21 18.72
CA VAL A 101 11.20 17.31 18.12
C VAL A 101 11.80 17.98 16.88
N GLU A 102 13.01 18.52 17.01
CA GLU A 102 13.67 19.23 15.90
C GLU A 102 14.30 18.26 14.87
N MET A 103 14.82 17.12 15.32
CA MET A 103 15.46 16.13 14.46
C MET A 103 15.39 14.72 15.03
N VAL A 104 15.45 13.72 14.14
CA VAL A 104 15.50 12.28 14.45
C VAL A 104 16.64 11.62 13.70
#